data_AF-A0A7C5IBB4-F1
#
_entry.id   AF-A0A7C5IBB4-F1
#
_cell.length_a   1.000
_cell.length_b   1.000
_cell.length_c   1.000
_cell.angle_alpha   90.00
_cell.angle_beta   90.00
_cell.angle_gamma   90.00
#
_symmetry.space_group_name_H-M   'P 1'
#
loop_
_entity.id
_entity.type
_entity.pdbx_description
1 polymer ?
#
loop_
_entity_poly.entity_id
_entity_poly.type
_entity_poly.pdbx_seq_one_letter_code
_entity_poly.pdbx_strand_id
1 'polypeptide(L)' 'MATLLRLNAGGLAHGAYGLENDHVILTDALEAENLDPNEFMATLESFELALSQHRDALARFQH' A
#
# COMPACT_ATOMS: atom_id res chain seq x y z
N MET A 1 5.43 -13.85 3.11
CA MET A 1 6.56 -12.95 2.83
C MET A 1 6.84 -12.73 1.33
N ALA A 2 7.19 -13.75 0.54
CA ALA A 2 7.62 -13.56 -0.87
C ALA A 2 6.60 -12.85 -1.80
N THR A 3 5.30 -13.00 -1.55
CA THR A 3 4.25 -12.28 -2.29
C THR A 3 4.33 -10.77 -2.05
N LEU A 4 4.44 -10.32 -0.79
CA LEU A 4 4.49 -8.90 -0.46
C LEU A 4 5.74 -8.22 -1.02
N LEU A 5 6.89 -8.90 -1.00
CA LEU A 5 8.12 -8.38 -1.62
C LEU A 5 7.95 -8.14 -3.13
N ARG A 6 7.22 -9.01 -3.84
CA ARG A 6 6.92 -8.79 -5.26
C ARG A 6 5.94 -7.64 -5.48
N LEU A 7 4.95 -7.50 -4.61
CA LEU A 7 4.01 -6.37 -4.68
C LEU A 7 4.73 -5.04 -4.42
N ASN A 8 5.63 -4.98 -3.44
CA ASN A 8 6.44 -3.78 -3.18
C ASN A 8 7.41 -3.45 -4.32
N ALA A 9 7.90 -4.46 -5.06
CA ALA A 9 8.88 -4.26 -6.12
C ALA A 9 8.31 -3.64 -7.42
N GLY A 10 6.98 -3.65 -7.62
CA GLY A 10 6.42 -3.15 -8.88
C GLY A 10 4.92 -2.90 -8.92
N GLY A 11 4.20 -3.10 -7.82
CA GLY A 11 2.75 -2.88 -7.74
C GLY A 11 2.34 -1.58 -7.05
N LEU A 12 3.29 -0.84 -6.45
CA LEU A 12 3.01 0.39 -5.72
C LEU A 12 3.76 1.55 -6.36
N ALA A 13 3.03 2.58 -6.75
CA ALA A 13 3.61 3.85 -7.21
C ALA A 13 4.21 4.63 -6.02
N HIS A 14 3.50 4.62 -4.89
CA HIS A 14 3.93 5.13 -3.60
C HIS A 14 3.54 4.15 -2.49
N GLY A 15 4.24 4.24 -1.36
CA GLY A 15 4.02 3.35 -0.22
C GLY A 15 4.64 1.96 -0.30
N ALA A 16 4.36 1.17 0.73
CA ALA A 16 4.85 -0.19 0.92
C ALA A 16 3.88 -1.05 1.71
N TYR A 17 3.80 -2.33 1.37
CA TYR A 17 3.21 -3.36 2.22
C TYR A 17 4.20 -3.81 3.31
N GLY A 18 3.72 -3.82 4.54
CA GLY A 18 4.37 -4.41 5.72
C GLY A 18 3.57 -5.56 6.31
N LEU A 19 4.16 -6.23 7.30
CA LEU A 19 3.49 -7.24 8.14
C LEU A 19 3.61 -6.84 9.60
N GLU A 20 2.49 -6.81 10.31
CA GLU A 20 2.42 -6.56 11.75
C GLU A 20 1.42 -7.52 12.40
N ASN A 21 1.91 -8.40 13.30
CA ASN A 21 1.07 -9.36 14.03
C ASN A 21 0.06 -10.10 13.13
N ASP A 22 0.56 -10.68 12.04
CA ASP A 22 -0.21 -11.36 10.98
C ASP A 22 -1.13 -10.48 10.12
N HIS A 23 -1.19 -9.17 10.35
CA HIS A 23 -1.90 -8.23 9.50
C HIS A 23 -0.97 -7.69 8.40
N VAL A 24 -1.49 -7.59 7.18
CA VAL A 24 -0.84 -6.84 6.10
C VAL A 24 -1.21 -5.38 6.24
N ILE A 25 -0.21 -4.52 6.36
CA ILE A 25 -0.39 -3.07 6.49
C ILE A 25 0.08 -2.41 5.20
N LEU A 26 -0.76 -1.57 4.58
CA LEU A 26 -0.34 -0.66 3.51
C LEU A 26 0.01 0.69 4.15
N THR A 27 1.20 1.19 3.86
CA THR A 27 1.73 2.43 4.44
C THR A 27 2.27 3.32 3.34
N ASP A 28 2.24 4.63 3.55
CA ASP A 28 2.95 5.62 2.75
C ASP A 28 3.59 6.66 3.66
N ALA A 29 4.65 7.31 3.18
CA ALA A 29 5.39 8.33 3.92
C ALA A 29 5.26 9.66 3.20
N LEU A 30 4.50 10.58 3.80
CA LEU A 30 4.25 11.92 3.27
C LEU A 30 5.04 12.96 4.07
N GLU A 31 5.64 13.92 3.36
CA GLU A 31 6.39 15.01 3.96
C GLU A 31 5.44 16.07 4.52
N ALA A 32 5.30 16.12 5.85
CA ALA A 32 4.31 16.99 6.50
C ALA A 32 4.53 18.49 6.29
N GLU A 33 5.76 18.94 6.02
CA GLU A 33 6.09 20.37 5.91
C GLU A 33 5.48 21.02 4.66
N ASN A 34 5.35 20.27 3.56
CA ASN A 34 4.86 20.75 2.28
C ASN A 34 3.59 20.03 1.79
N LEU A 35 3.04 19.12 2.60
CA LEU A 35 1.88 18.31 2.23
C LEU A 35 0.67 19.20 1.92
N ASP A 36 0.19 19.10 0.68
CA ASP A 36 -1.05 19.74 0.27
C ASP A 36 -2.23 18.74 0.19
N PRO A 37 -3.48 19.23 0.17
CA PRO A 37 -4.64 18.35 0.09
C PRO A 37 -4.68 17.47 -1.15
N ASN A 38 -4.13 17.92 -2.29
CA ASN A 38 -4.15 17.13 -3.52
C ASN A 38 -3.18 15.96 -3.44
N GLU A 39 -1.99 16.16 -2.86
CA GLU A 39 -1.02 15.10 -2.61
C GLU A 39 -1.57 14.04 -1.62
N PHE A 40 -2.25 14.49 -0.56
CA PHE A 40 -2.93 13.58 0.35
C PHE A 40 -4.04 12.78 -0.35
N MET A 41 -4.87 13.43 -1.17
CA MET A 41 -5.93 12.75 -1.93
C MET A 41 -5.36 11.77 -2.96
N ALA A 42 -4.29 12.13 -3.67
CA ALA A 42 -3.61 11.24 -4.62
C ALA A 42 -3.07 9.98 -3.93
N THR A 43 -2.62 10.10 -2.67
CA THR A 43 -2.19 8.95 -1.87
C THR A 43 -3.36 7.99 -1.60
N LEU A 44 -4.53 8.52 -1.24
CA LEU A 44 -5.73 7.70 -1.02
C LEU A 44 -6.18 7.00 -2.31
N GLU A 45 -6.18 7.71 -3.44
CA GLU A 45 -6.51 7.12 -4.75
C GLU A 45 -5.50 6.02 -5.14
N SER A 46 -4.21 6.22 -4.84
CA SER A 46 -3.17 5.20 -5.05
C SER A 46 -3.44 3.96 -4.21
N PHE A 47 -3.85 4.13 -2.95
CA PHE A 47 -4.22 3.02 -2.06
C PHE A 47 -5.43 2.25 -2.59
N GLU A 48 -6.49 2.94 -3.01
CA GLU A 48 -7.66 2.31 -3.60
C GLU A 48 -7.28 1.49 -4.84
N LEU A 49 -6.45 2.06 -5.72
CA LEU A 49 -5.98 1.37 -6.91
C LEU A 49 -5.17 0.12 -6.55
N ALA A 50 -4.18 0.25 -5.67
CA ALA A 50 -3.33 -0.87 -5.26
C ALA A 50 -4.15 -1.99 -4.59
N LEU A 51 -5.08 -1.65 -3.70
CA LEU A 51 -5.96 -2.63 -3.05
C LEU A 51 -6.90 -3.32 -4.05
N SER A 52 -7.42 -2.58 -5.03
CA SER A 52 -8.27 -3.16 -6.08
C SER A 52 -7.51 -4.15 -6.96
N GLN A 53 -6.27 -3.82 -7.34
CA GLN A 53 -5.44 -4.65 -8.20
C GLN A 53 -4.85 -5.86 -7.47
N HIS A 54 -4.52 -5.72 -6.19
CA HIS A 54 -3.84 -6.76 -5.42
C HIS A 54 -4.78 -7.63 -4.58
N ARG A 55 -6.11 -7.39 -4.63
CA ARG A 55 -7.11 -8.06 -3.80
C ARG A 55 -6.94 -9.58 -3.75
N ASP A 56 -6.80 -10.23 -4.91
CA ASP A 56 -6.65 -11.69 -5.00
C ASP A 56 -5.30 -12.18 -4.45
N ALA A 57 -4.24 -11.39 -4.64
CA ALA A 57 -2.93 -11.71 -4.10
C ALA A 57 -2.92 -11.58 -2.56
N LEU A 58 -3.67 -10.63 -2.02
CA LEU A 58 -3.80 -10.33 -0.60
C LEU A 58 -4.80 -11.23 0.13
N ALA A 59 -5.77 -11.84 -0.57
CA ALA A 59 -6.79 -12.71 0.03
C ALA A 59 -6.20 -13.86 0.87
N ARG A 60 -4.98 -14.33 0.54
CA ARG A 60 -4.24 -15.37 1.29
C ARG A 60 -3.77 -14.95 2.68
N PHE A 61 -3.88 -13.68 3.03
CA PHE A 61 -3.49 -13.12 4.32
C PHE A 61 -4.71 -12.77 5.21
N GLN A 62 -5.93 -13.06 4.75
CA GLN A 62 -7.18 -12.76 5.48
C GLN A 62 -7.58 -13.86 6.48
N HIS A 63 -6.61 -14.52 7.12
CA HIS A 63 -6.83 -15.65 8.02
C HIS A 63 -7.07 -15.24 9.47
#